data_AF-A0A956X711-F1
#
_entry.id   AF-A0A956X711-F1
#
_cell.length_a   1.000
_cell.length_b   1.000
_cell.length_c   1.000
_cell.angle_alpha   90.00
_cell.angle_beta   90.00
_cell.angle_gamma   90.00
#
_symmetry.space_group_name_H-M   'P 1'
#
loop_
_entity.id
_entity.type
_entity.pdbx_description
1 polymer ?
#
loop_
_entity_poly.entity_id
_entity_poly.type
_entity_poly.pdbx_seq_one_letter_code
_entity_poly.pdbx_strand_id
1 'polypeptide(L)'
;PHNWVQPFTVGTYAGRQNLPDELLSQFNDLVTAGVLAADPAEREQIYYELQQVYYDTAIQIPLSQALTNRYEQRWVQDWYYRVGQFSSYYYAMSLATE
;
A
#
# COMPACT_ATOMS: atom_id res chain seq x y z
N PRO A 1 -2.27 -10.55 1.51
CA PRO A 1 -1.85 -9.15 1.82
C PRO A 1 -0.51 -8.79 1.16
N HIS A 2 -0.30 -7.54 0.73
CA HIS A 2 0.92 -7.06 0.06
C HIS A 2 1.52 -5.88 0.85
N ASN A 3 2.80 -5.58 0.65
CA ASN A 3 3.63 -4.66 1.45
C ASN A 3 3.27 -3.14 1.41
N TRP A 4 2.02 -2.77 1.17
CA TRP A 4 1.56 -1.36 1.06
C TRP A 4 1.83 -0.53 2.32
N VAL A 5 2.15 -1.21 3.43
CA VAL A 5 2.46 -0.62 4.74
C VAL A 5 3.95 -0.33 4.95
N GLN A 6 4.85 -0.85 4.12
CA GLN A 6 6.30 -0.71 4.29
C GLN A 6 6.77 0.76 4.43
N PRO A 7 6.22 1.74 3.68
CA PRO A 7 6.61 3.14 3.85
C PRO A 7 6.34 3.71 5.25
N PHE A 8 5.37 3.13 5.95
CA PHE A 8 4.89 3.57 7.26
C PHE A 8 5.65 2.94 8.43
N THR A 9 6.29 1.78 8.22
CA THR A 9 7.01 1.02 9.27
C THR A 9 8.54 1.11 9.19
N VAL A 10 9.12 1.02 7.98
CA VAL A 10 10.59 1.05 7.78
C VAL A 10 11.04 1.96 6.64
N GLY A 11 10.09 2.54 5.88
CA GLY A 11 10.39 3.43 4.77
C GLY A 11 10.36 4.92 5.13
N THR A 12 10.07 5.75 4.11
CA THR A 12 10.20 7.22 4.19
C THR A 12 9.41 7.86 5.33
N TYR A 13 8.23 7.36 5.69
CA TYR A 13 7.43 7.95 6.76
C TYR A 13 7.93 7.53 8.14
N ALA A 14 8.32 6.25 8.31
CA ALA A 14 8.94 5.77 9.54
C ALA A 14 10.25 6.49 9.86
N GLY A 15 11.13 6.65 8.87
CA GLY A 15 12.41 7.34 9.04
C GLY A 15 12.31 8.82 9.44
N ARG A 16 11.11 9.42 9.34
CA ARG A 16 10.85 10.81 9.75
C ARG A 16 10.28 10.93 11.17
N GLN A 17 10.00 9.82 11.86
CA GLN A 17 9.32 9.81 13.15
C GLN A 17 10.26 9.59 14.35
N ASN A 18 11.56 9.41 14.12
CA ASN A 18 12.56 9.15 15.17
C ASN A 18 12.11 8.02 16.13
N LEU A 19 11.66 6.90 15.54
CA LEU A 19 11.22 5.73 16.29
C LEU A 19 12.41 5.07 17.02
N PRO A 20 12.16 4.38 18.14
CA PRO A 20 13.20 3.60 18.81
C PRO A 20 13.83 2.56 17.88
N ASP A 21 15.15 2.39 17.96
CA ASP A 21 15.89 1.44 17.11
C ASP A 21 15.38 0.01 17.22
N GLU A 22 14.99 -0.41 18.42
CA GLU A 22 14.40 -1.74 18.67
C GLU A 22 13.10 -1.95 17.88
N LEU A 23 12.22 -0.95 17.89
CA LEU A 23 10.95 -1.01 17.17
C LEU A 23 11.18 -1.00 15.66
N LEU A 24 12.14 -0.20 15.17
CA LEU A 24 12.55 -0.22 13.76
C LEU A 24 13.12 -1.59 13.35
N SER A 25 13.90 -2.24 14.21
CA SER A 25 14.42 -3.58 13.97
C SER A 25 13.28 -4.59 13.86
N GLN A 26 12.34 -4.57 14.81
CA GLN A 26 11.18 -5.46 14.81
C GLN A 26 10.36 -5.33 13.51
N PHE A 27 10.10 -4.10 13.06
CA PHE A 27 9.42 -3.88 11.79
C PHE A 27 10.24 -4.36 10.59
N ASN A 28 11.56 -4.18 10.58
CA ASN A 28 12.43 -4.66 9.50
C ASN A 28 12.43 -6.18 9.40
N ASP A 29 12.45 -6.88 10.53
CA ASP A 29 12.41 -8.34 10.57
C ASP A 29 11.10 -8.87 9.98
N LEU A 30 9.95 -8.33 10.40
CA LEU A 30 8.64 -8.73 9.89
C LEU A 30 8.45 -8.38 8.41
N VAL A 31 8.90 -7.20 7.97
CA VAL A 31 8.85 -6.82 6.54
C VAL A 31 9.72 -7.76 5.72
N THR A 32 10.92 -8.06 6.17
CA THR A 32 11.86 -8.96 5.47
C THR A 32 11.30 -10.38 5.39
N ALA A 33 10.77 -10.91 6.50
CA ALA A 33 10.13 -12.21 6.53
C ALA A 33 8.94 -12.29 5.56
N GLY A 34 8.07 -11.27 5.53
CA GLY A 34 6.93 -11.23 4.61
C GLY A 34 7.33 -11.15 3.13
N VAL A 35 8.46 -10.50 2.82
CA VAL A 35 9.01 -10.47 1.45
C VAL A 35 9.60 -11.83 1.05
N LEU A 36 10.27 -12.52 1.98
CA LEU A 36 10.93 -13.79 1.73
C LEU A 36 10.00 -15.00 1.74
N ALA A 37 8.85 -14.92 2.43
CA ALA A 37 7.88 -16.01 2.51
C ALA A 37 7.35 -16.37 1.11
N ALA A 38 7.59 -17.62 0.68
CA ALA A 38 7.17 -18.11 -0.63
C ALA A 38 5.69 -18.48 -0.66
N ASP A 39 5.16 -19.03 0.44
CA ASP A 39 3.76 -19.39 0.58
C ASP A 39 2.89 -18.16 0.88
N PRO A 40 1.80 -17.92 0.11
CA PRO A 40 0.89 -16.81 0.37
C PRO A 40 0.22 -16.83 1.75
N ALA A 41 -0.10 -18.01 2.30
CA ALA A 41 -0.76 -18.11 3.61
C ALA A 41 0.20 -17.79 4.76
N GLU A 42 1.42 -18.29 4.71
CA GLU A 42 2.51 -17.88 5.62
C GLU A 42 2.74 -16.36 5.56
N ARG A 43 2.87 -15.81 4.35
CA ARG A 43 3.06 -14.36 4.15
C ARG A 43 1.93 -13.53 4.75
N GLU A 44 0.69 -13.99 4.59
CA GLU A 44 -0.48 -13.34 5.18
C GLU A 44 -0.37 -13.25 6.70
N GLN A 45 0.00 -14.35 7.35
CA GLN A 45 0.13 -14.38 8.80
C GLN A 45 1.20 -13.42 9.32
N ILE A 46 2.36 -13.36 8.64
CA ILE A 46 3.43 -12.40 8.97
C ILE A 46 2.92 -10.95 8.86
N TYR A 47 2.13 -10.65 7.83
CA TYR A 47 1.56 -9.31 7.69
C TYR A 47 0.48 -8.98 8.71
N TYR A 48 -0.26 -9.97 9.24
CA TYR A 48 -1.16 -9.73 10.37
C TYR A 48 -0.37 -9.42 11.65
N GLU A 49 0.73 -10.12 11.90
CA GLU A 49 1.62 -9.82 13.03
C GLU A 49 2.21 -8.41 12.92
N LEU A 50 2.70 -8.02 11.75
CA LEU A 50 3.18 -6.67 11.48
C LEU A 50 2.10 -5.61 11.75
N GLN A 51 0.87 -5.85 11.29
CA GLN A 51 -0.26 -4.95 11.52
C GLN A 51 -0.60 -4.85 13.01
N GLN A 52 -0.52 -5.96 13.75
CA GLN A 52 -0.75 -5.97 15.19
C GLN A 52 0.29 -5.10 15.91
N VAL A 53 1.58 -5.25 15.60
CA VAL A 53 2.63 -4.39 16.18
C VAL A 53 2.40 -2.92 15.83
N TYR A 54 2.04 -2.61 14.57
CA TYR A 54 1.73 -1.24 14.16
C TYR A 54 0.54 -0.65 14.94
N TYR A 55 -0.50 -1.45 15.15
CA TYR A 55 -1.68 -1.05 15.91
C TYR A 55 -1.34 -0.80 17.39
N ASP A 56 -0.65 -1.75 18.04
CA ASP A 56 -0.35 -1.70 19.47
C ASP A 56 0.62 -0.58 19.84
N THR A 57 1.58 -0.30 18.96
CA THR A 57 2.59 0.74 19.18
C THR A 57 2.09 2.14 18.82
N ALA A 58 0.96 2.24 18.11
CA ALA A 58 0.33 3.50 17.71
C ALA A 58 1.31 4.53 17.12
N ILE A 59 2.31 4.08 16.35
CA ILE A 59 3.36 4.96 15.81
C ILE A 59 2.78 6.06 14.91
N GLN A 60 1.63 5.80 14.29
CA GLN A 60 0.95 6.69 13.37
C GLN A 60 -0.56 6.51 13.46
N ILE A 61 -1.30 7.52 13.00
CA ILE A 61 -2.75 7.47 12.87
C ILE A 61 -3.12 7.63 11.39
N PRO A 62 -3.35 6.54 10.64
CA PRO A 62 -3.87 6.62 9.28
C PRO A 62 -5.24 7.31 9.29
N LEU A 63 -5.36 8.45 8.59
CA LEU A 63 -6.59 9.25 8.63
C LEU A 63 -7.64 8.77 7.62
N SER A 64 -7.25 8.60 6.36
CA SER A 64 -8.19 8.25 5.30
C SER A 64 -7.52 7.55 4.13
N GLN A 65 -8.18 6.52 3.59
CA GLN A 65 -7.96 6.09 2.22
C GLN A 65 -8.83 6.96 1.32
N ALA A 66 -8.21 7.97 0.69
CA ALA A 66 -8.95 8.95 -0.09
C ALA A 66 -9.61 8.29 -1.31
N LEU A 67 -10.92 8.47 -1.43
CA LEU A 67 -11.62 8.23 -2.69
C LEU A 67 -11.40 9.44 -3.60
N THR A 68 -11.31 9.19 -4.90
CA THR A 68 -11.22 10.24 -5.91
C THR A 68 -12.39 10.13 -6.86
N ASN A 69 -12.86 11.28 -7.33
CA ASN A 69 -13.81 11.36 -8.44
C ASN A 69 -13.02 11.68 -9.70
N ARG A 70 -13.33 10.97 -10.78
CA ARG A 70 -12.78 11.28 -12.11
C ARG A 70 -13.89 11.77 -13.01
N TYR A 71 -13.66 12.91 -13.65
CA TYR A 71 -14.53 13.47 -14.66
C TYR A 71 -13.83 13.36 -16.01
N GLU A 72 -14.54 12.83 -17.00
CA GLU A 72 -14.04 12.64 -18.36
C GLU A 72 -15.05 13.18 -19.36
N GLN A 73 -14.57 13.47 -20.57
CA GLN A 73 -15.46 13.80 -21.68
C GLN A 73 -16.35 12.61 -22.01
N ARG A 74 -17.60 12.86 -22.39
CA ARG A 74 -18.59 11.79 -22.67
C ARG A 74 -18.17 10.86 -23.81
N TRP A 75 -17.34 11.37 -24.72
CA TRP A 75 -16.79 10.59 -25.83
C TRP A 75 -15.59 9.73 -25.44
N VAL A 76 -15.09 9.77 -24.19
CA VAL A 76 -14.02 8.88 -23.73
C VAL A 76 -14.66 7.66 -23.07
N GLN A 77 -14.28 6.47 -23.53
CA GLN A 77 -14.75 5.18 -23.01
C GLN A 77 -13.59 4.36 -22.41
N ASP A 78 -13.96 3.30 -21.71
CA ASP A 78 -13.05 2.23 -21.25
C ASP A 78 -11.97 2.67 -20.25
N TRP A 79 -12.12 3.85 -19.66
CA TRP A 79 -11.32 4.22 -18.49
C TRP A 79 -11.72 3.32 -17.31
N TYR A 80 -10.72 2.80 -16.61
CA TYR A 80 -10.89 2.11 -15.34
C TYR A 80 -9.77 2.48 -14.36
N TYR A 81 -10.08 2.41 -13.07
CA TYR A 81 -9.10 2.61 -12.03
C TYR A 81 -8.24 1.36 -11.86
N ARG A 82 -6.96 1.45 -12.20
CA ARG A 82 -5.99 0.37 -11.96
C ARG A 82 -5.13 0.69 -10.75
N VAL A 83 -5.40 -0.01 -9.66
CA VAL A 83 -4.67 0.09 -8.39
C VAL A 83 -3.16 -0.09 -8.63
N GLY A 84 -2.34 0.88 -8.23
CA GLY A 84 -0.87 0.83 -8.33
C GLY A 84 -0.27 1.33 -9.66
N GLN A 85 -1.08 1.65 -10.68
CA GLN A 85 -0.57 2.23 -11.92
C GLN A 85 -0.36 3.74 -11.79
N PHE A 86 0.79 4.23 -12.25
CA PHE A 86 1.02 5.66 -12.43
C PHE A 86 0.40 6.11 -13.76
N SER A 87 -0.53 7.06 -13.70
CA SER A 87 -1.27 7.61 -14.86
C SER A 87 -2.31 6.67 -15.49
N SER A 88 -3.08 7.21 -16.43
CA SER A 88 -4.15 6.51 -17.14
C SER A 88 -3.58 5.45 -18.08
N TYR A 89 -4.26 4.32 -18.22
CA TYR A 89 -3.88 3.28 -19.19
C TYR A 89 -4.45 3.62 -20.57
N TYR A 90 -3.73 4.44 -21.34
CA TYR A 90 -4.19 4.96 -22.64
C TYR A 90 -4.58 3.89 -23.65
N TYR A 91 -3.96 2.72 -23.62
CA TYR A 91 -4.27 1.62 -24.54
C TYR A 91 -5.63 0.96 -24.31
N ALA A 92 -6.23 1.14 -23.14
CA ALA A 92 -7.61 0.69 -22.93
C ALA A 92 -8.64 1.70 -23.40
N MET A 93 -8.28 2.99 -23.49
CA MET A 93 -9.24 4.05 -23.76
C MET A 93 -9.58 4.15 -25.25
N SER A 94 -10.84 4.46 -25.54
CA SER A 94 -11.36 4.59 -26.89
C SER A 94 -12.31 5.78 -27.01
N LEU A 95 -12.64 6.17 -28.25
CA LEU A 95 -13.73 7.10 -28.50
C LEU A 95 -15.06 6.33 -28.50
N ALA A 96 -16.08 6.90 -27.86
CA ALA A 96 -17.45 6.39 -27.99
C ALA A 96 -17.86 6.39 -29.47
N THR A 97 -18.37 5.26 -29.96
CA THR A 97 -19.06 5.21 -31.25
C THR A 97 -20.50 5.72 -31.08
N GLU A 98 -21.02 6.42 -32.09
CA GLU A 98 -22.42 6.89 -32.15
C GLU A 98 -23.43 5.74 -32.07
#